data_AF-A0A959KH70-F1
#
_entry.id   AF-A0A959KH70-F1
#
_cell.length_a   1.000
_cell.length_b   1.000
_cell.length_c   1.000
_cell.angle_alpha   90.00
_cell.angle_beta   90.00
_cell.angle_gamma   90.00
#
_symmetry.space_group_name_H-M   'P 1'
#
loop_
_entity.id
_entity.type
_entity.pdbx_description
1 polymer ?
#
loop_
_entity_poly.entity_id
_entity_poly.type
_entity_poly.pdbx_seq_one_letter_code
_entity_poly.pdbx_strand_id
1 'polypeptide(L)'
;MITSNQQYYLFFFFLFWVLPAAVLAQSNLQVSDFNGDGHPDTLRWEYSGGSGFGGRQIELAPGNGDEPIVLNTFGSFGQMLRLIEIPGRLQVPSARGFREAMASVLVAGEEMREQPDPSLRWLLSAFRGAPRRVSGRQFIWVQPSSLQWEPLPVILPEAYALQLEAPVFAE
;
A
#
# COMPACT_ATOMS: atom_id res chain seq x y z
N MET A 1 -26.23 45.67 10.59
CA MET A 1 -24.98 46.32 11.03
C MET A 1 -24.45 45.52 12.20
N ILE A 2 -23.46 44.64 11.96
CA ILE A 2 -22.84 43.83 13.03
C ILE A 2 -21.77 44.71 13.69
N THR A 3 -21.79 44.85 15.01
CA THR A 3 -20.83 45.66 15.76
C THR A 3 -19.46 44.97 15.82
N SER A 4 -18.34 45.72 15.91
CA SER A 4 -16.99 45.15 15.83
C SER A 4 -16.73 44.03 16.85
N ASN A 5 -17.31 44.12 18.04
CA ASN A 5 -17.21 43.08 19.08
C ASN A 5 -17.86 41.75 18.67
N GLN A 6 -18.97 41.76 17.92
CA GLN A 6 -19.60 40.53 17.44
C GLN A 6 -18.81 39.85 16.31
N GLN A 7 -18.03 40.61 15.53
CA GLN A 7 -17.12 40.03 14.54
C GLN A 7 -15.99 39.23 15.19
N TYR A 8 -15.45 39.70 16.33
CA TYR A 8 -14.44 38.94 17.07
C TYR A 8 -15.00 37.64 17.66
N TYR A 9 -16.21 37.66 18.24
CA TYR A 9 -16.83 36.43 18.76
C TYR A 9 -17.15 35.41 17.67
N LEU A 10 -17.64 35.85 16.51
CA LEU A 10 -17.86 34.96 15.36
C LEU A 10 -16.55 34.42 14.79
N PHE A 11 -15.48 35.23 14.77
CA PHE A 11 -14.16 34.83 14.33
C PHE A 11 -13.53 33.79 15.29
N PHE A 12 -13.59 34.02 16.61
CA PHE A 12 -13.10 33.06 17.60
C PHE A 12 -13.94 31.78 17.65
N PHE A 13 -15.27 31.87 17.45
CA PHE A 13 -16.14 30.69 17.35
C PHE A 13 -15.77 29.83 16.13
N PHE A 14 -15.55 30.43 14.96
CA PHE A 14 -15.08 29.70 13.78
C PHE A 14 -13.67 29.10 13.98
N LEU A 15 -12.73 29.85 14.58
CA LEU A 15 -11.35 29.42 14.76
C LEU A 15 -11.17 28.28 15.77
N PHE A 16 -11.99 28.24 16.83
CA PHE A 16 -11.85 27.26 17.91
C PHE A 16 -12.87 26.12 17.88
N TRP A 17 -14.03 26.28 17.21
CA TRP A 17 -15.05 25.23 17.15
C TRP A 17 -15.20 24.57 15.78
N VAL A 18 -14.86 25.25 14.67
CA VAL A 18 -15.01 24.69 13.31
C VAL A 18 -13.68 24.16 12.76
N LEU A 19 -12.56 24.81 13.08
CA LEU A 19 -11.23 24.45 12.57
C LEU A 19 -10.56 23.20 13.17
N PRO A 20 -10.82 22.73 14.41
CA PRO A 20 -10.23 21.47 14.89
C PRO A 20 -10.79 20.23 14.19
N ALA A 21 -11.95 20.35 13.51
CA ALA A 21 -12.55 19.27 12.73
C ALA A 21 -11.96 19.14 11.31
N ALA A 22 -10.94 19.92 10.94
CA ALA A 22 -10.35 19.90 9.60
C ALA A 22 -9.01 19.14 9.50
N VAL A 23 -8.47 18.65 10.61
CA VAL A 23 -7.38 17.66 10.59
C VAL A 23 -8.00 16.27 10.80
N LEU A 24 -8.87 15.88 9.87
CA LEU A 24 -9.39 14.52 9.82
C LEU A 24 -8.43 13.73 8.96
N ALA A 25 -7.68 12.81 9.58
CA ALA A 25 -7.32 11.60 8.87
C ALA A 25 -8.63 11.04 8.29
N GLN A 26 -8.76 10.98 6.96
CA GLN A 26 -9.92 10.37 6.32
C GLN A 26 -9.85 8.87 6.61
N SER A 27 -10.42 8.47 7.75
CA SER A 27 -10.62 7.08 8.10
C SER A 27 -11.87 6.59 7.37
N ASN A 28 -11.69 5.54 6.58
CA ASN A 28 -12.74 4.83 5.89
C ASN A 28 -13.06 3.56 6.68
N LEU A 29 -14.31 3.11 6.56
CA LEU A 29 -14.81 1.94 7.27
C LEU A 29 -15.77 1.16 6.35
N GLN A 30 -15.55 -0.14 6.25
CA GLN A 30 -16.46 -1.08 5.64
C GLN A 30 -16.77 -2.19 6.65
N VAL A 31 -18.04 -2.59 6.72
CA VAL A 31 -18.50 -3.69 7.57
C VAL A 31 -19.19 -4.71 6.66
N SER A 32 -18.73 -5.95 6.70
CA SER A 32 -19.25 -7.06 5.91
C SER A 32 -18.76 -8.36 6.51
N ASP A 33 -19.49 -9.46 6.32
CA ASP A 33 -18.95 -10.80 6.49
C ASP A 33 -18.07 -11.11 5.27
N PHE A 34 -16.76 -10.94 5.41
CA PHE A 34 -15.80 -11.11 4.32
C PHE A 34 -15.37 -12.58 4.19
N ASN A 35 -15.32 -13.35 5.27
CA ASN A 35 -14.86 -14.74 5.26
C ASN A 35 -16.00 -15.78 5.18
N GLY A 36 -17.27 -15.35 5.27
CA GLY A 36 -18.46 -16.19 5.20
C GLY A 36 -18.74 -16.96 6.48
N ASP A 37 -18.23 -16.52 7.64
CA ASP A 37 -18.41 -17.22 8.91
C ASP A 37 -19.70 -16.84 9.66
N GLY A 38 -20.48 -15.91 9.12
CA GLY A 38 -21.74 -15.43 9.70
C GLY A 38 -21.58 -14.34 10.75
N HIS A 39 -20.35 -13.92 11.06
CA HIS A 39 -20.05 -12.79 11.93
C HIS A 39 -19.64 -11.56 11.09
N PRO A 40 -20.13 -10.35 11.42
CA PRO A 40 -19.76 -9.15 10.67
C PRO A 40 -18.31 -8.74 10.98
N ASP A 41 -17.47 -8.69 9.96
CA ASP A 41 -16.09 -8.22 10.06
C ASP A 41 -16.00 -6.71 9.79
N THR A 42 -14.89 -6.11 10.19
CA THR A 42 -14.60 -4.70 9.98
C THR A 42 -13.31 -4.50 9.18
N LEU A 43 -13.37 -3.72 8.11
CA LEU A 43 -12.21 -3.25 7.36
C LEU A 43 -12.10 -1.74 7.50
N ARG A 44 -11.04 -1.26 8.13
CA ARG A 44 -10.73 0.15 8.31
C ARG A 44 -9.48 0.51 7.54
N TRP A 45 -9.45 1.67 6.92
CA TRP A 45 -8.20 2.20 6.36
C TRP A 45 -8.15 3.71 6.42
N GLU A 46 -6.94 4.21 6.58
CA GLU A 46 -6.65 5.63 6.54
C GLU A 46 -5.42 5.88 5.68
N TYR A 47 -5.46 6.97 4.93
CA TYR A 47 -4.30 7.47 4.22
C TYR A 47 -3.66 8.59 5.03
N SER A 48 -2.35 8.50 5.21
CA SER A 48 -1.54 9.57 5.82
C SER A 48 -0.32 9.84 4.94
N GLY A 49 0.00 11.11 4.79
CA GLY A 49 1.13 11.53 3.97
C GLY A 49 1.49 13.00 4.16
N GLY A 50 2.72 13.32 3.81
CA GLY A 50 3.31 14.66 3.87
C GLY A 50 4.43 14.81 2.84
N SER A 51 5.26 15.83 2.96
CA SER A 51 6.31 16.15 1.97
C SER A 51 7.31 15.01 1.75
N GLY A 52 7.06 14.16 0.75
CA GLY A 52 7.95 13.09 0.28
C GLY A 52 7.68 11.69 0.83
N PHE A 53 6.65 11.52 1.68
CA PHE A 53 6.33 10.24 2.32
C PHE A 53 4.83 10.08 2.54
N GLY A 54 4.31 8.87 2.38
CA GLY A 54 2.91 8.57 2.69
C GLY A 54 2.55 7.12 2.42
N GLY A 55 1.35 6.76 2.81
CA GLY A 55 0.81 5.42 2.65
C GLY A 55 -0.53 5.25 3.34
N ARG A 56 -0.99 4.01 3.34
CA ARG A 56 -2.22 3.59 4.00
C ARG A 56 -1.88 2.70 5.19
N GLN A 57 -2.57 2.91 6.29
CA GLN A 57 -2.75 1.89 7.32
C GLN A 57 -4.09 1.22 7.06
N ILE A 58 -4.10 -0.11 6.97
CA ILE A 58 -5.27 -0.94 6.73
C ILE A 58 -5.37 -1.93 7.88
N GLU A 59 -6.55 -2.03 8.47
CA GLU A 59 -6.86 -2.94 9.57
C GLU A 59 -8.11 -3.74 9.23
N LEU A 60 -7.98 -5.06 9.25
CA LEU A 60 -9.09 -6.00 9.13
C LEU A 60 -9.29 -6.67 10.49
N ALA A 61 -10.42 -6.41 11.14
CA ALA A 61 -10.82 -7.01 12.40
C ALA A 61 -11.93 -8.05 12.16
N PRO A 62 -11.65 -9.34 12.38
CA PRO A 62 -12.66 -10.40 12.27
C PRO A 62 -13.80 -10.23 13.28
N GLY A 63 -15.03 -10.58 12.88
CA GLY A 63 -16.22 -10.49 13.73
C GLY A 63 -16.29 -11.55 14.84
N ASN A 64 -15.48 -12.61 14.72
CA ASN A 64 -15.44 -13.76 15.63
C ASN A 64 -14.59 -13.52 16.90
N GLY A 65 -13.95 -12.35 17.04
CA GLY A 65 -13.09 -11.99 18.18
C GLY A 65 -11.61 -12.33 18.01
N ASP A 66 -11.20 -12.81 16.83
CA ASP A 66 -9.79 -13.00 16.49
C ASP A 66 -9.03 -11.66 16.44
N GLU A 67 -7.71 -11.72 16.61
CA GLU A 67 -6.86 -10.53 16.54
C GLU A 67 -6.93 -9.87 15.14
N PRO A 68 -7.01 -8.53 15.08
CA PRO A 68 -6.97 -7.79 13.82
C PRO A 68 -5.69 -8.03 13.02
N ILE A 69 -5.83 -8.00 11.69
CA ILE A 69 -4.73 -8.06 10.74
C ILE A 69 -4.45 -6.63 10.26
N VAL A 70 -3.24 -6.14 10.55
CA VAL A 70 -2.82 -4.78 10.21
C VAL A 70 -1.78 -4.82 9.10
N LEU A 71 -1.93 -3.95 8.10
CA LEU A 71 -1.00 -3.78 7.00
C LEU A 71 -0.71 -2.30 6.78
N ASN A 72 0.56 -1.97 6.54
CA ASN A 72 1.02 -0.61 6.29
C ASN A 72 1.71 -0.52 4.93
N THR A 73 1.37 0.51 4.14
CA THR A 73 1.97 0.77 2.82
C THR A 73 2.84 2.03 2.79
N PHE A 74 3.21 2.53 3.97
CA PHE A 74 4.02 3.73 4.11
C PHE A 74 5.37 3.63 3.40
N GLY A 75 5.67 4.62 2.58
CA GLY A 75 6.89 4.69 1.81
C GLY A 75 7.14 6.09 1.26
N SER A 76 8.33 6.27 0.68
CA SER A 76 8.66 7.53 0.01
C SER A 76 7.92 7.65 -1.33
N PHE A 77 7.47 8.85 -1.68
CA PHE A 77 6.91 9.12 -3.02
C PHE A 77 7.94 8.98 -4.15
N GLY A 78 9.24 8.95 -3.82
CA GLY A 78 10.31 8.66 -4.79
C GLY A 78 10.48 7.16 -5.10
N GLN A 79 9.70 6.27 -4.47
CA GLN A 79 9.76 4.84 -4.75
C GLN A 79 9.10 4.53 -6.10
N MET A 80 9.87 3.91 -7.00
CA MET A 80 9.36 3.40 -8.29
C MET A 80 8.68 2.02 -8.15
N LEU A 81 8.94 1.31 -7.06
CA LEU A 81 8.40 0.00 -6.76
C LEU A 81 8.00 -0.08 -5.28
N ARG A 82 6.83 -0.65 -5.02
CA ARG A 82 6.38 -1.02 -3.68
C ARG A 82 6.07 -2.51 -3.65
N LEU A 83 6.80 -3.24 -2.80
CA LEU A 83 6.53 -4.66 -2.52
C LEU A 83 5.73 -4.73 -1.22
N ILE A 84 4.54 -5.30 -1.28
CA ILE A 84 3.66 -5.49 -0.13
C ILE A 84 3.58 -7.00 0.12
N GLU A 85 4.21 -7.44 1.21
CA GLU A 85 4.08 -8.82 1.65
C GLU A 85 2.71 -9.05 2.26
N ILE A 86 2.03 -10.10 1.79
CA ILE A 86 0.74 -10.50 2.34
C ILE A 86 0.98 -11.28 3.63
N PRO A 87 0.43 -10.85 4.78
CA PRO A 87 0.58 -11.55 6.05
C PRO A 87 0.23 -13.05 5.93
N GLY A 88 1.00 -13.93 6.58
CA GLY A 88 0.81 -15.38 6.49
C GLY A 88 -0.62 -15.86 6.82
N ARG A 89 -1.29 -15.19 7.76
CA ARG A 89 -2.71 -15.44 8.11
C ARG A 89 -3.68 -15.24 6.94
N LEU A 90 -3.31 -14.42 5.95
CA LEU A 90 -4.09 -14.20 4.73
C LEU A 90 -3.66 -15.10 3.57
N GLN A 91 -2.60 -15.89 3.70
CA GLN A 91 -2.14 -16.79 2.65
C GLN A 91 -2.88 -18.13 2.65
N VAL A 92 -3.56 -18.48 3.75
CA VAL A 92 -4.35 -19.71 3.83
C VAL A 92 -5.62 -19.64 2.95
N PRO A 93 -6.11 -20.76 2.41
CA PRO A 93 -7.30 -20.78 1.56
C PRO A 93 -8.56 -20.25 2.25
N SER A 94 -8.72 -20.51 3.55
CA SER A 94 -9.87 -20.04 4.35
C SER A 94 -9.92 -18.53 4.51
N ALA A 95 -8.80 -17.83 4.38
CA ALA A 95 -8.71 -16.37 4.50
C ALA A 95 -8.88 -15.67 3.13
N ARG A 96 -9.38 -16.36 2.11
CA ARG A 96 -9.53 -15.81 0.75
C ARG A 96 -10.32 -14.51 0.73
N GLY A 97 -11.48 -14.48 1.38
CA GLY A 97 -12.33 -13.29 1.39
C GLY A 97 -11.70 -12.10 2.12
N PHE A 98 -10.98 -12.34 3.23
CA PHE A 98 -10.15 -11.31 3.88
C PHE A 98 -9.05 -10.78 2.97
N ARG A 99 -8.37 -11.67 2.25
CA ARG A 99 -7.32 -11.28 1.29
C ARG A 99 -7.89 -10.44 0.16
N GLU A 100 -9.04 -10.81 -0.40
CA GLU A 100 -9.73 -10.05 -1.46
C GLU A 100 -10.20 -8.68 -0.94
N ALA A 101 -10.74 -8.62 0.27
CA ALA A 101 -11.16 -7.37 0.91
C ALA A 101 -9.98 -6.40 1.09
N MET A 102 -8.86 -6.87 1.68
CA MET A 102 -7.67 -6.04 1.85
C MET A 102 -7.01 -5.67 0.53
N ALA A 103 -6.98 -6.59 -0.45
CA ALA A 103 -6.46 -6.32 -1.79
C ALA A 103 -7.24 -5.19 -2.47
N SER A 104 -8.57 -5.15 -2.34
CA SER A 104 -9.41 -4.11 -2.93
C SER A 104 -9.02 -2.69 -2.46
N VAL A 105 -8.59 -2.56 -1.20
CA VAL A 105 -8.12 -1.29 -0.63
C VAL A 105 -6.68 -0.99 -1.01
N LEU A 106 -5.84 -2.01 -1.10
CA LEU A 106 -4.43 -1.88 -1.49
C LEU A 106 -4.28 -1.30 -2.90
N VAL A 107 -5.01 -1.86 -3.86
CA VAL A 107 -4.89 -1.52 -5.29
C VAL A 107 -5.98 -0.53 -5.75
N ALA A 108 -6.70 0.09 -4.81
CA ALA A 108 -7.77 1.04 -5.13
C ALA A 108 -7.26 2.17 -6.05
N GLY A 109 -7.74 2.17 -7.30
CA GLY A 109 -7.38 3.12 -8.35
C GLY A 109 -6.21 2.71 -9.24
N GLU A 110 -5.61 1.55 -9.00
CA GLU A 110 -4.54 0.98 -9.83
C GLU A 110 -5.10 -0.14 -10.73
N GLU A 111 -4.59 -0.20 -11.97
CA GLU A 111 -4.91 -1.31 -12.87
C GLU A 111 -4.23 -2.60 -12.37
N MET A 112 -4.98 -3.69 -12.25
CA MET A 112 -4.39 -5.02 -12.03
C MET A 112 -3.95 -5.60 -13.36
N ARG A 113 -2.64 -5.82 -13.52
CA ARG A 113 -2.09 -6.50 -14.69
C ARG A 113 -1.74 -7.94 -14.35
N GLU A 114 -1.68 -8.80 -15.37
CA GLU A 114 -1.23 -10.18 -15.21
C GLU A 114 0.30 -10.32 -15.37
N GLN A 115 0.91 -9.45 -16.19
CA GLN A 115 2.32 -9.52 -16.52
C GLN A 115 3.03 -8.18 -16.35
N PRO A 116 4.26 -8.16 -15.84
CA PRO A 116 5.09 -6.96 -15.78
C PRO A 116 5.55 -6.52 -17.17
N ASP A 117 5.57 -5.21 -17.39
CA ASP A 117 6.21 -4.60 -18.57
C ASP A 117 7.74 -4.82 -18.55
N PRO A 118 8.48 -4.52 -19.65
CA PRO A 118 9.93 -4.69 -19.69
C PRO A 118 10.70 -3.97 -18.57
N SER A 119 10.27 -2.77 -18.16
CA SER A 119 10.91 -1.98 -17.11
C SER A 119 10.72 -2.62 -15.74
N LEU A 120 9.49 -3.06 -15.42
CA LEU A 120 9.23 -3.74 -14.16
C LEU A 120 9.88 -5.13 -14.13
N ARG A 121 9.92 -5.87 -15.24
CA ARG A 121 10.70 -7.12 -15.33
C ARG A 121 12.17 -6.90 -14.98
N TRP A 122 12.75 -5.83 -15.50
CA TRP A 122 14.13 -5.46 -15.18
C TRP A 122 14.30 -5.11 -13.70
N LEU A 123 13.41 -4.29 -13.12
CA LEU A 123 13.43 -3.97 -11.69
C LEU A 123 13.30 -5.22 -10.81
N LEU A 124 12.34 -6.11 -11.11
CA LEU A 124 12.14 -7.36 -10.37
C LEU A 124 13.34 -8.31 -10.50
N SER A 125 14.04 -8.31 -11.64
CA SER A 125 15.27 -9.09 -11.80
C SER A 125 16.36 -8.66 -10.82
N ALA A 126 16.35 -7.40 -10.35
CA ALA A 126 17.29 -6.91 -9.35
C ALA A 126 17.12 -7.51 -7.97
N PHE A 127 15.88 -7.80 -7.61
CA PHE A 127 15.55 -8.46 -6.36
C PHE A 127 15.87 -9.97 -6.37
N ARG A 128 16.24 -10.55 -7.54
CA ARG A 128 16.65 -11.96 -7.66
C ARG A 128 18.17 -12.18 -7.55
N GLY A 129 18.97 -11.12 -7.44
CA GLY A 129 20.44 -11.26 -7.39
C GLY A 129 20.91 -11.89 -6.08
N ALA A 130 21.65 -13.00 -6.15
CA ALA A 130 22.36 -13.56 -4.99
C ALA A 130 23.72 -12.86 -4.79
N PRO A 131 24.13 -12.56 -3.55
CA PRO A 131 25.47 -12.03 -3.27
C PRO A 131 26.53 -13.04 -3.70
N ARG A 132 27.44 -12.65 -4.60
CA ARG A 132 28.58 -13.48 -4.98
C ARG A 132 29.80 -13.12 -4.13
N ARG A 133 30.38 -14.13 -3.49
CA ARG A 133 31.65 -13.99 -2.78
C ARG A 133 32.78 -13.95 -3.81
N VAL A 134 33.45 -12.80 -3.92
CA VAL A 134 34.69 -12.67 -4.69
C VAL A 134 35.85 -12.84 -3.71
N SER A 135 36.92 -13.53 -4.13
CA SER A 135 38.09 -13.83 -3.30
C SER A 135 38.60 -12.58 -2.54
N GLY A 136 38.45 -12.56 -1.22
CA GLY A 136 38.78 -11.43 -0.34
C GLY A 136 37.70 -11.15 0.72
N ARG A 137 37.94 -10.12 1.56
CA ARG A 137 36.98 -9.60 2.57
C ARG A 137 35.88 -8.71 1.98
N GLN A 138 35.76 -8.63 0.66
CA GLN A 138 34.83 -7.74 -0.03
C GLN A 138 33.75 -8.57 -0.72
N PHE A 139 32.50 -8.30 -0.36
CA PHE A 139 31.35 -8.78 -1.12
C PHE A 139 31.11 -7.80 -2.27
N ILE A 140 30.92 -8.31 -3.48
CA ILE A 140 30.41 -7.52 -4.60
C ILE A 140 29.00 -8.03 -4.87
N TRP A 141 28.01 -7.15 -4.76
CA TRP A 141 26.69 -7.45 -5.29
C TRP A 141 26.78 -7.40 -6.81
N VAL A 142 27.11 -8.53 -7.44
CA VAL A 142 27.14 -8.67 -8.89
C VAL A 142 25.77 -9.18 -9.31
N GLN A 143 24.97 -8.29 -9.86
CA GLN A 143 23.68 -8.65 -10.43
C GLN A 143 23.85 -8.87 -11.93
N PRO A 144 23.63 -10.10 -12.45
CA PRO A 144 23.60 -10.31 -13.89
C PRO A 144 22.33 -9.64 -14.44
N SER A 145 22.47 -8.49 -15.08
CA SER A 145 21.36 -7.88 -15.82
C SER A 145 21.34 -8.48 -17.24
N SER A 146 20.30 -9.24 -17.56
CA SER A 146 19.96 -9.55 -18.96
C SER A 146 19.17 -8.37 -19.53
N LEU A 147 19.83 -7.22 -19.66
CA LEU A 147 19.19 -6.02 -20.23
C LEU A 147 19.05 -6.22 -21.74
N GLN A 148 17.83 -6.40 -22.20
CA GLN A 148 17.49 -6.34 -23.64
C GLN A 148 16.80 -5.01 -23.89
N TRP A 149 17.46 -4.12 -24.64
CA TRP A 149 16.86 -2.88 -25.08
C TRP A 149 15.81 -3.21 -26.16
N GLU A 150 14.54 -2.97 -25.85
CA GLU A 150 13.46 -3.10 -26.82
C GLU A 150 13.35 -1.77 -27.61
N PRO A 151 13.43 -1.78 -28.95
CA PRO A 151 13.39 -0.56 -29.77
C PRO A 151 11.97 0.03 -29.91
N LEU A 152 11.11 -0.22 -28.93
CA LEU A 152 9.73 0.23 -28.94
C LEU A 152 9.66 1.76 -28.72
N PRO A 153 8.58 2.42 -29.19
CA PRO A 153 8.31 3.81 -28.83
C PRO A 153 8.33 3.99 -27.32
N VAL A 154 8.86 5.12 -26.85
CA VAL A 154 8.85 5.44 -25.42
C VAL A 154 7.41 5.65 -24.98
N ILE A 155 6.91 4.74 -24.14
CA ILE A 155 5.61 4.84 -23.48
C ILE A 155 5.89 5.27 -22.03
N LEU A 156 5.17 6.29 -21.57
CA LEU A 156 5.27 6.70 -20.17
C LEU A 156 4.66 5.61 -19.28
N PRO A 157 5.35 5.19 -18.21
CA PRO A 157 4.81 4.18 -17.32
C PRO A 157 3.60 4.75 -16.56
N GLU A 158 2.53 3.96 -16.53
CA GLU A 158 1.37 4.20 -15.66
C GLU A 158 1.55 3.42 -14.35
N ALA A 159 0.90 3.87 -13.27
CA ALA A 159 0.88 3.11 -12.03
C ALA A 159 -0.06 1.91 -12.17
N TYR A 160 0.44 0.71 -11.85
CA TYR A 160 -0.33 -0.52 -11.88
C TYR A 160 0.14 -1.47 -10.79
N ALA A 161 -0.72 -2.42 -10.44
CA ALA A 161 -0.45 -3.45 -9.47
C ALA A 161 -0.33 -4.83 -10.15
N LEU A 162 0.45 -5.70 -9.51
CA LEU A 162 0.62 -7.10 -9.89
C LEU A 162 0.54 -7.96 -8.65
N GLN A 163 -0.12 -9.10 -8.79
CA GLN A 163 -0.01 -10.17 -7.81
C GLN A 163 1.15 -11.08 -8.20
N LEU A 164 2.08 -11.30 -7.27
CA LEU A 164 3.22 -12.20 -7.46
C LEU A 164 3.01 -13.44 -6.58
N GLU A 165 3.13 -14.64 -7.16
CA GLU A 165 3.16 -15.89 -6.41
C GLU A 165 4.59 -16.22 -5.99
N ALA A 166 4.83 -16.55 -4.73
CA ALA A 166 6.15 -17.05 -4.31
C ALA A 166 6.42 -18.43 -4.95
N PRO A 167 7.63 -18.69 -5.48
CA PRO A 167 8.86 -18.03 -5.13
C PRO A 167 9.44 -17.26 -6.32
N VAL A 168 8.96 -16.05 -6.60
CA VAL A 168 9.74 -15.15 -7.47
C VAL A 168 11.13 -14.82 -6.87
N PHE A 169 11.37 -15.17 -5.60
CA PHE A 169 12.57 -14.87 -4.80
C PHE A 169 13.23 -16.06 -4.08
N ALA A 170 12.77 -17.32 -4.24
CA ALA A 170 13.46 -18.46 -3.64
C ALA A 170 14.38 -19.14 -4.68
N GLU A 171 15.67 -19.11 -4.34
CA GLU A 171 16.84 -19.88 -4.81
C GLU A 171 16.86 -20.42 -6.26
#